data_AF-A0A1M3NG71-F1
#
_entry.id   AF-A0A1M3NG71-F1
#
_cell.length_a   1.000
_cell.length_b   1.000
_cell.length_c   1.000
_cell.angle_alpha   90.00
_cell.angle_beta   90.00
_cell.angle_gamma   90.00
#
_symmetry.space_group_name_H-M   'P 1'
#
loop_
_entity.id
_entity.type
_entity.pdbx_description
1 polymer ?
#
loop_
_entity_poly.entity_id
_entity_poly.type
_entity_poly.pdbx_seq_one_letter_code
_entity_poly.pdbx_strand_id
1 'polypeptide(L)'
;MAEPFTIADRLVTGEVAIELRPGMTAQLRDRALDAALSDPLNDAAERLGVVVAAPPHRFAQPLPGKDEAGMTRFAVCGRAEGGRLVPERAPKDDDRRTKKKKR
;
A
#
# COMPACT_ATOMS: atom_id res chain seq x y z
N MET A 1 -5.55 7.69 -17.29
CA MET A 1 -6.00 6.87 -16.14
C MET A 1 -5.22 7.37 -14.95
N ALA A 2 -5.86 7.69 -13.82
CA ALA A 2 -5.16 8.21 -12.65
C ALA A 2 -4.25 7.11 -12.10
N GLU A 3 -2.93 7.31 -12.18
CA GLU A 3 -1.92 6.39 -11.66
C GLU A 3 -2.03 6.41 -10.11
N PRO A 4 -2.52 5.35 -9.43
CA PRO A 4 -2.70 5.37 -7.98
C PRO A 4 -1.37 5.29 -7.23
N PHE A 5 -0.27 5.10 -7.96
CA PHE A 5 1.07 4.86 -7.46
C PHE A 5 2.04 5.77 -8.22
N THR A 6 2.90 6.44 -7.47
CA THR A 6 4.06 7.17 -7.97
C THR A 6 5.26 6.24 -7.91
N ILE A 7 6.01 6.17 -9.02
CA ILE A 7 7.28 5.46 -9.10
C ILE A 7 8.39 6.50 -9.06
N ALA A 8 9.23 6.48 -8.03
CA ALA A 8 10.35 7.39 -7.85
C ALA A 8 11.66 6.60 -7.71
N ASP A 9 12.55 6.72 -8.69
CA ASP A 9 13.83 5.98 -8.81
C ASP A 9 13.64 4.45 -8.82
N ARG A 10 13.45 3.86 -7.64
CA ARG A 10 13.18 2.43 -7.41
C ARG A 10 12.17 2.19 -6.29
N LEU A 11 11.44 3.21 -5.87
CA LEU A 11 10.35 3.11 -4.91
C LEU A 11 9.03 3.28 -5.62
N VAL A 12 8.08 2.42 -5.28
CA VAL A 12 6.68 2.46 -5.68
C VAL A 12 5.90 2.86 -4.44
N THR A 13 5.33 4.06 -4.44
CA THR A 13 4.51 4.56 -3.33
C THR A 13 3.15 5.00 -3.84
N GLY A 14 2.09 4.68 -3.12
CA GLY A 14 0.74 5.10 -3.49
C GLY A 14 -0.26 4.85 -2.38
N GLU A 15 -1.52 5.13 -2.67
CA GLU A 15 -2.62 4.95 -1.72
C GLU A 15 -3.82 4.32 -2.44
N VAL A 16 -4.45 3.36 -1.79
CA VAL A 16 -5.68 2.74 -2.26
C VAL A 16 -6.73 2.77 -1.15
N ALA A 17 -7.95 3.15 -1.49
CA ALA A 17 -9.10 3.03 -0.61
C ALA A 17 -9.93 1.84 -1.06
N ILE A 18 -10.23 0.92 -0.13
CA ILE A 18 -11.11 -0.21 -0.39
C ILE A 18 -12.31 -0.19 0.55
N GLU A 19 -13.48 -0.51 -0.01
CA GLU A 19 -14.69 -0.72 0.76
C GLU A 19 -14.57 -2.02 1.56
N LEU A 20 -14.38 -1.89 2.88
CA LEU A 20 -14.50 -3.02 3.80
C LEU A 20 -15.92 -3.08 4.32
N ARG A 21 -16.69 -4.04 3.83
CA ARG A 21 -18.03 -4.28 4.36
C ARG A 21 -17.95 -4.83 5.79
N PRO A 22 -18.86 -4.43 6.69
CA PRO A 22 -18.95 -5.02 8.02
C PRO A 22 -19.23 -6.53 7.88
N GLY A 23 -18.32 -7.37 8.38
CA GLY A 23 -18.36 -8.82 8.23
C GLY A 23 -17.35 -9.41 7.23
N MET A 24 -16.59 -8.59 6.50
CA MET A 24 -15.44 -9.08 5.74
C MET A 24 -14.39 -9.67 6.68
N THR A 25 -13.98 -10.91 6.43
CA THR A 25 -12.84 -11.54 7.09
C THR A 25 -11.52 -10.98 6.56
N ALA A 26 -10.44 -11.15 7.32
CA ALA A 26 -9.10 -10.77 6.88
C ALA A 26 -8.75 -11.37 5.50
N GLN A 27 -9.10 -12.65 5.27
CA GLN A 27 -8.89 -13.31 3.96
C GLN A 27 -9.66 -12.65 2.81
N LEU A 28 -10.92 -12.25 3.04
CA LEU A 28 -11.73 -11.57 2.01
C LEU A 28 -11.16 -10.20 1.67
N ARG A 29 -10.71 -9.46 2.70
CA ARG A 29 -9.99 -8.20 2.51
C ARG A 29 -8.70 -8.41 1.73
N ASP A 30 -7.88 -9.38 2.13
CA ASP A 30 -6.58 -9.62 1.51
C ASP A 30 -6.76 -10.04 0.04
N ARG A 31 -7.81 -10.80 -0.29
CA ARG A 31 -8.20 -11.12 -1.67
C ARG A 31 -8.67 -9.90 -2.47
N ALA A 32 -9.42 -8.99 -1.84
CA ALA A 32 -9.84 -7.75 -2.48
C ALA A 32 -8.65 -6.82 -2.76
N LEU A 33 -7.70 -6.72 -1.82
CA LEU A 33 -6.43 -6.03 -2.03
C LEU A 33 -5.62 -6.68 -3.14
N ASP A 34 -5.56 -8.01 -3.18
CA ASP A 34 -4.84 -8.75 -4.22
C ASP A 34 -5.38 -8.40 -5.62
N ALA A 35 -6.70 -8.49 -5.80
CA ALA A 35 -7.33 -8.15 -7.07
C ALA A 35 -7.15 -6.67 -7.47
N ALA A 36 -7.22 -5.75 -6.50
CA ALA A 36 -7.08 -4.32 -6.77
C ALA A 36 -5.63 -3.90 -7.06
N LEU A 37 -4.65 -4.58 -6.47
CA LEU A 37 -3.23 -4.23 -6.54
C LEU A 37 -2.44 -5.08 -7.52
N SER A 38 -2.95 -6.25 -7.93
CA SER A 38 -2.23 -7.15 -8.84
C SER A 38 -1.92 -6.48 -10.17
N ASP A 39 -2.92 -5.89 -10.84
CA ASP A 39 -2.75 -5.21 -12.13
C ASP A 39 -1.73 -4.05 -12.05
N PRO A 40 -1.89 -3.07 -11.16
CA PRO A 40 -0.98 -1.94 -11.11
C PRO A 40 0.42 -2.27 -10.57
N LEU A 41 0.56 -3.24 -9.65
CA LEU A 41 1.89 -3.68 -9.20
C LEU A 41 2.62 -4.43 -10.30
N ASN A 42 1.91 -5.21 -11.13
CA ASN A 42 2.51 -5.89 -12.25
C ASN A 42 2.97 -4.89 -13.32
N ASP A 43 2.13 -3.90 -13.66
CA ASP A 43 2.53 -2.80 -14.56
C ASP A 43 3.76 -2.05 -14.03
N ALA A 44 3.77 -1.69 -12.73
CA ALA A 44 4.92 -1.03 -12.12
C ALA A 44 6.18 -1.90 -12.14
N ALA A 45 6.04 -3.22 -11.92
CA ALA A 45 7.14 -4.16 -11.97
C ALA A 45 7.69 -4.30 -13.40
N GLU A 46 6.83 -4.37 -14.41
CA GLU A 46 7.22 -4.40 -15.83
C GLU A 46 7.93 -3.11 -16.24
N ARG A 47 7.42 -1.94 -15.84
CA ARG A 47 8.06 -0.63 -16.09
C ARG A 47 9.45 -0.51 -15.46
N LEU A 48 9.65 -1.13 -14.30
CA LEU A 48 10.93 -1.16 -13.60
C LEU A 48 11.84 -2.32 -14.04
N GLY A 49 11.35 -3.24 -14.87
CA GLY A 49 12.07 -4.45 -15.28
C GLY A 49 12.36 -5.41 -14.14
N VAL A 50 11.47 -5.47 -13.13
CA VAL A 50 11.62 -6.32 -11.94
C VAL A 50 10.45 -7.31 -11.84
N VAL A 51 10.59 -8.31 -10.97
CA VAL A 51 9.50 -9.24 -10.66
C VAL A 51 8.93 -8.96 -9.27
N VAL A 52 7.61 -9.07 -9.12
CA VAL A 52 6.96 -8.94 -7.80
C VAL A 52 7.38 -10.12 -6.92
N ALA A 53 8.09 -9.85 -5.82
CA ALA A 53 8.63 -10.90 -4.94
C ALA A 53 7.69 -11.33 -3.81
N ALA A 54 6.57 -10.63 -3.63
CA ALA A 54 5.60 -10.90 -2.57
C ALA A 54 4.16 -10.75 -3.10
N PRO A 55 3.16 -11.27 -2.38
CA PRO A 55 1.77 -11.04 -2.73
C PRO A 55 1.41 -9.54 -2.68
N PRO A 56 0.56 -9.03 -3.58
CA PRO A 56 0.10 -7.64 -3.61
C PRO A 56 -0.41 -7.11 -2.26
N HIS A 57 -1.18 -7.93 -1.53
CA HIS A 57 -1.70 -7.55 -0.20
C HIS A 57 -0.60 -7.26 0.84
N ARG A 58 0.65 -7.69 0.63
CA ARG A 58 1.78 -7.35 1.51
C ARG A 58 2.38 -5.98 1.26
N PHE A 59 2.15 -5.41 0.08
CA PHE A 59 2.53 -4.04 -0.23
C PHE A 59 1.54 -3.04 0.38
N ALA A 60 0.32 -3.50 0.66
CA ALA A 60 -0.73 -2.71 1.30
C ALA A 60 -0.56 -2.69 2.83
N GLN A 61 -0.50 -1.49 3.39
CA GLN A 61 -0.44 -1.24 4.82
C GLN A 61 -1.68 -0.43 5.24
N PRO A 62 -2.50 -0.93 6.18
CA PRO A 62 -3.69 -0.21 6.62
C PRO A 62 -3.29 1.11 7.27
N LEU A 63 -3.86 2.21 6.79
CA LEU A 63 -3.69 3.53 7.37
C LEU A 63 -4.78 3.79 8.42
N PRO A 64 -4.44 4.48 9.53
CA PRO A 64 -5.44 4.90 10.50
C PRO A 64 -6.28 6.03 9.90
N GLY A 65 -7.51 5.70 9.51
CA GLY A 65 -8.47 6.66 8.96
C GLY A 65 -9.41 6.01 7.96
N LYS A 66 -10.65 6.49 7.93
CA LYS A 66 -11.57 6.21 6.83
C LYS A 66 -11.53 7.39 5.87
N ASP A 67 -11.64 7.10 4.58
CA ASP A 67 -11.79 8.13 3.58
C ASP A 67 -13.18 8.79 3.66
N GLU A 68 -13.42 9.88 2.92
CA GLU A 68 -14.71 10.60 2.94
C GLU A 68 -15.91 9.71 2.58
N ALA A 69 -15.67 8.64 1.81
CA ALA A 69 -16.66 7.62 1.47
C ALA A 69 -16.84 6.51 2.54
N GLY A 70 -16.17 6.59 3.69
CA GLY A 70 -16.19 5.54 4.72
C GLY A 70 -15.33 4.30 4.40
N MET A 71 -14.55 4.35 3.31
CA MET A 71 -13.64 3.29 2.88
C MET A 71 -12.38 3.25 3.74
N THR A 72 -11.79 2.06 3.88
CA THR A 72 -10.52 1.92 4.62
C THR A 72 -9.36 2.22 3.69
N ARG A 73 -8.48 3.12 4.13
CA ARG A 73 -7.30 3.53 3.36
C ARG A 73 -6.12 2.60 3.61
N PHE A 74 -5.40 2.28 2.56
CA PHE A 74 -4.19 1.49 2.59
C PHE A 74 -3.08 2.25 1.86
N ALA A 75 -1.97 2.46 2.53
CA ALA A 75 -0.74 2.89 1.88
C ALA A 75 -0.15 1.71 1.13
N VAL A 76 0.29 1.91 -0.10
CA VAL A 76 1.00 0.91 -0.90
C VAL A 76 2.44 1.35 -1.03
N CYS A 77 3.36 0.53 -0.53
CA CYS A 77 4.78 0.81 -0.57
C CYS A 77 5.57 -0.43 -0.98
N GLY A 78 6.39 -0.26 -2.02
CA GLY A 78 7.27 -1.28 -2.55
C GLY A 78 8.60 -0.67 -2.98
N ARG A 79 9.67 -1.44 -2.88
CA ARG A 79 11.01 -1.04 -3.32
C ARG A 79 11.57 -2.09 -4.26
N ALA A 80 12.12 -1.67 -5.38
CA ALA A 80 12.83 -2.53 -6.31
C ALA A 80 14.27 -2.75 -5.82
N GLU A 81 14.56 -3.96 -5.36
CA GLU A 81 15.88 -4.37 -4.87
C GLU A 81 16.32 -5.67 -5.59
N GLY A 82 17.52 -5.67 -6.17
CA GLY A 82 18.09 -6.88 -6.79
C GLY A 82 17.24 -7.50 -7.90
N GLY A 83 16.49 -6.69 -8.66
CA GLY A 83 15.58 -7.16 -9.71
C GLY A 83 14.23 -7.66 -9.19
N ARG A 84 13.89 -7.37 -7.93
CA ARG A 84 12.66 -7.81 -7.28
C ARG A 84 11.96 -6.63 -6.62
N LEU A 85 10.65 -6.51 -6.82
CA LEU A 85 9.82 -5.58 -6.06
C LEU A 85 9.50 -6.22 -4.70
N VAL A 86 10.07 -5.66 -3.64
CA VAL A 86 9.86 -6.10 -2.25
C VAL A 86 8.93 -5.12 -1.53
N PRO A 87 8.02 -5.58 -0.67
CA PRO A 87 7.14 -4.71 0.09
C PRO A 87 7.97 -3.95 1.13
N GLU A 88 7.96 -2.62 1.03
CA GLU A 88 8.60 -1.76 2.01
C GLU A 88 7.52 -1.24 2.94
N ARG A 89 7.70 -1.42 4.26
CA ARG A 89 6.73 -0.84 5.20
C ARG A 89 6.88 0.67 5.12
N ALA A 90 5.80 1.36 4.78
CA ALA A 90 5.73 2.81 4.98
C ALA A 90 6.12 3.06 6.45
N PRO A 91 7.02 4.03 6.73
CA PRO A 91 7.34 4.38 8.10
C PRO A 91 6.00 4.59 8.81
N LYS A 92 5.75 3.78 9.85
CA LYS A 92 4.56 3.99 10.68
C LYS A 92 4.63 5.46 11.08
N ASP A 93 3.61 6.25 10.76
CA ASP A 93 3.33 7.50 11.44
C ASP A 93 2.96 7.14 12.90
N ASP A 94 3.95 6.66 13.65
CA ASP A 94 3.94 6.43 15.09
C ASP A 94 4.61 7.65 15.74
N ASP A 95 4.16 8.86 15.39
CA ASP A 95 4.56 10.10 16.08
C ASP A 95 3.36 11.01 16.42
N ARG A 96 2.17 10.42 16.61
CA ARG A 96 1.16 11.06 17.48
C ARG A 96 1.11 10.36 18.82
N ARG A 97 2.17 10.51 19.63
CA ARG A 97 2.14 10.78 21.09
C ARG A 97 3.48 10.48 21.79
N THR A 98 4.40 11.43 21.75
CA THR A 98 5.01 11.94 22.99
C THR A 98 4.77 13.44 23.14
N LYS A 99 3.60 13.73 23.69
CA LYS A 99 3.32 14.80 24.66
C LYS A 99 4.32 15.97 24.74
N LYS A 100 3.80 17.17 24.43
CA LYS A 100 3.68 18.33 25.33
C LYS A 100 4.95 18.86 26.05
N LYS A 101 5.14 20.17 25.83
CA LYS A 101 5.42 21.25 26.81
C LYS A 101 6.88 21.55 27.22
N LYS A 102 7.27 22.75 26.77
CA LYS A 102 7.70 23.92 27.57
C LYS A 102 9.17 23.98 27.98
N ARG A 103 9.89 24.91 27.34
CA ARG A 103 10.86 25.77 28.03
C ARG A 103 10.29 27.18 28.01
#